data_AF-A0A2W4QTV7-F1
#
_entry.id   AF-A0A2W4QTV7-F1
#
_cell.length_a   1.000
_cell.length_b   1.000
_cell.length_c   1.000
_cell.angle_alpha   90.00
_cell.angle_beta   90.00
_cell.angle_gamma   90.00
#
_symmetry.space_group_name_H-M   'P 1'
#
loop_
_entity.id
_entity.type
_entity.pdbx_description
1 polymer ?
#
loop_
_entity_poly.entity_id
_entity_poly.type
_entity_poly.pdbx_seq_one_letter_code
_entity_poly.pdbx_strand_id
1 'polypeptide(L)'
;MNAIPRSKPLIAALLFLPALLLAGWFVYEQAPIWFSGTPAWLDPKHPEAVPGACGALSALRVYRGRFVSETAALDAGAARERANRVAAEYYALPDGDYALDQGPALVRANFPQAGERLAWLALADLDAGDEARFGKVAIMFLDAENGDLLALHTGMSASDPQAACGGGPVSRRALLRQYLPLLLALGYVIVIAAGGLAARWWRKRRDQIRRTAWPA
;
A
#
# COMPACT_ATOMS: atom_id res chain seq x y z
N MET A 1 10.11 -52.36 -23.10
CA MET A 1 9.30 -51.17 -22.80
C MET A 1 9.54 -50.78 -21.34
N ASN A 2 10.36 -49.77 -21.08
CA ASN A 2 10.65 -49.35 -19.70
C ASN A 2 9.56 -48.40 -19.21
N ALA A 3 8.79 -48.85 -18.22
CA ALA A 3 7.78 -48.04 -17.56
C ALA A 3 8.43 -46.82 -16.89
N ILE A 4 8.08 -45.63 -17.37
CA ILE A 4 8.46 -44.37 -16.74
C ILE A 4 7.82 -44.37 -15.34
N PRO A 5 8.60 -44.24 -14.23
CA PRO A 5 8.05 -44.32 -12.89
C PRO A 5 7.11 -43.13 -12.65
N ARG A 6 5.80 -43.43 -12.56
CA ARG A 6 4.67 -42.49 -12.35
C ARG A 6 4.73 -41.66 -11.06
N SER A 7 5.70 -41.91 -10.18
CA SER A 7 5.81 -41.29 -8.84
C SER A 7 6.43 -39.89 -8.84
N LYS A 8 7.23 -39.53 -9.85
CA LYS A 8 7.92 -38.23 -9.93
C LYS A 8 7.00 -37.00 -10.04
N PRO A 9 5.97 -36.98 -10.91
CA PRO A 9 5.07 -35.83 -11.00
C PRO A 9 4.18 -35.68 -9.76
N LEU A 10 3.88 -36.78 -9.07
CA LEU A 10 3.00 -36.79 -7.89
C LEU A 10 3.69 -36.16 -6.66
N ILE A 11 4.98 -36.43 -6.47
CA ILE A 11 5.80 -35.81 -5.42
C ILE A 11 6.02 -34.31 -5.71
N ALA A 12 6.22 -33.94 -6.98
CA ALA A 12 6.31 -32.54 -7.37
C ALA A 12 4.96 -31.82 -7.13
N ALA A 13 3.82 -32.41 -7.50
CA ALA A 13 2.52 -31.81 -7.21
C ALA A 13 2.31 -31.60 -5.70
N LEU A 14 2.63 -32.59 -4.86
CA LEU A 14 2.43 -32.53 -3.40
C LEU A 14 3.27 -31.44 -2.71
N LEU A 15 4.44 -31.11 -3.27
CA LEU A 15 5.31 -30.05 -2.73
C LEU A 15 4.96 -28.66 -3.27
N PHE A 16 4.50 -28.56 -4.52
CA PHE A 16 4.29 -27.27 -5.20
C PHE A 16 2.89 -26.67 -4.95
N LEU A 17 1.86 -27.51 -4.83
CA LEU A 17 0.47 -27.04 -4.69
C LEU A 17 0.23 -26.24 -3.40
N PRO A 18 0.72 -26.68 -2.22
CA PRO A 18 0.53 -25.92 -0.98
C PRO A 18 1.24 -24.56 -1.01
N ALA A 19 2.41 -24.49 -1.63
CA ALA A 19 3.16 -23.24 -1.79
C ALA A 19 2.43 -22.25 -2.73
N LEU A 20 1.86 -22.74 -3.84
CA LEU A 20 1.05 -21.93 -4.75
C LEU A 20 -0.25 -21.45 -4.10
N LEU A 21 -0.90 -22.29 -3.31
CA LEU A 21 -2.10 -21.91 -2.56
C LEU A 21 -1.79 -20.85 -1.50
N LEU A 22 -0.69 -20.98 -0.75
CA LEU A 22 -0.28 -19.98 0.24
C LEU A 22 0.14 -18.66 -0.43
N ALA A 23 0.84 -18.72 -1.56
CA ALA A 23 1.19 -17.53 -2.35
C ALA A 23 -0.06 -16.86 -2.92
N GLY A 24 -1.00 -17.64 -3.47
CA GLY A 24 -2.27 -17.15 -3.99
C GLY A 24 -3.16 -16.54 -2.91
N TRP A 25 -3.28 -17.20 -1.75
CA TRP A 25 -3.99 -16.70 -0.58
C TRP A 25 -3.38 -15.39 -0.08
N PHE A 26 -2.05 -15.35 0.05
CA PHE A 26 -1.35 -14.15 0.50
C PHE A 26 -1.51 -12.99 -0.48
N VAL A 27 -1.41 -13.24 -1.80
CA VAL A 27 -1.68 -12.24 -2.82
C VAL A 27 -3.14 -11.80 -2.77
N TYR A 28 -4.11 -12.70 -2.60
CA TYR A 28 -5.54 -12.35 -2.51
C TYR A 28 -5.86 -11.47 -1.29
N GLU A 29 -5.33 -11.80 -0.12
CA GLU A 29 -5.51 -11.03 1.12
C GLU A 29 -4.75 -9.69 1.11
N GLN A 30 -3.58 -9.64 0.48
CA GLN A 30 -2.73 -8.44 0.49
C GLN A 30 -2.93 -7.54 -0.74
N ALA A 31 -3.49 -8.06 -1.84
CA ALA A 31 -3.77 -7.31 -3.06
C ALA A 31 -4.63 -6.06 -2.83
N PRO A 32 -5.72 -6.08 -2.04
CA PRO A 32 -6.51 -4.88 -1.77
C PRO A 32 -5.71 -3.77 -1.08
N ILE A 33 -4.67 -4.15 -0.33
CA ILE A 33 -3.76 -3.24 0.37
C ILE A 33 -2.63 -2.77 -0.56
N TRP A 34 -2.22 -3.60 -1.52
CA TRP A 34 -1.18 -3.29 -2.51
C TRP A 34 -1.70 -2.51 -3.74
N PHE A 35 -2.98 -2.63 -4.06
CA PHE A 35 -3.62 -2.08 -5.25
C PHE A 35 -4.76 -1.11 -4.94
N SER A 36 -4.90 -0.63 -3.69
CA SER A 36 -5.73 0.55 -3.47
C SER A 36 -5.06 1.71 -4.19
N GLY A 37 -5.58 2.05 -5.37
CA GLY A 37 -5.06 3.17 -6.15
C GLY A 37 -5.05 4.41 -5.27
N THR A 38 -3.86 4.96 -5.03
CA THR A 38 -3.79 6.34 -4.57
C THR A 38 -4.44 7.17 -5.67
N PRO A 39 -5.43 8.01 -5.39
CA PRO A 39 -6.09 8.77 -6.43
C PRO A 39 -5.05 9.68 -7.10
N ALA A 40 -5.18 9.90 -8.40
CA ALA A 40 -4.18 10.60 -9.21
C ALA A 40 -3.78 11.97 -8.61
N TRP A 41 -4.73 12.66 -7.98
CA TRP A 41 -4.52 13.95 -7.33
C TRP A 41 -3.65 13.93 -6.06
N LEU A 42 -3.43 12.75 -5.48
CA LEU A 42 -2.53 12.50 -4.35
C LEU A 42 -1.23 11.81 -4.77
N ASP A 43 -1.07 11.41 -6.03
CA ASP A 43 0.15 10.75 -6.51
C ASP A 43 1.19 11.81 -6.90
N PRO A 44 2.37 11.85 -6.24
CA PRO A 44 3.40 12.86 -6.50
C PRO A 44 4.02 12.81 -7.89
N LYS A 45 3.75 11.75 -8.68
CA LYS A 45 4.22 11.65 -10.08
C LYS A 45 3.28 12.36 -11.07
N HIS A 46 2.12 12.80 -10.62
CA HIS A 46 1.15 13.48 -11.44
C HIS A 46 1.39 15.00 -11.43
N PRO A 47 1.46 15.68 -12.59
CA PRO A 47 1.58 17.14 -12.64
C PRO A 47 0.36 17.85 -12.02
N GLU A 48 -0.77 17.15 -11.90
CA GLU A 48 -1.98 17.57 -11.20
C GLU A 48 -1.99 17.28 -9.68
N ALA A 49 -0.87 16.85 -9.09
CA ALA A 49 -0.78 16.57 -7.66
C ALA A 49 -0.95 17.84 -6.81
N VAL A 50 -1.78 17.74 -5.77
CA VAL A 50 -2.20 18.87 -4.94
C VAL A 50 -1.20 19.15 -3.80
N PRO A 51 -0.93 20.42 -3.43
CA PRO A 51 -0.13 20.76 -2.25
C PRO A 51 -0.62 20.05 -0.99
N GLY A 52 0.31 19.59 -0.13
CA GLY A 52 -0.05 18.85 1.09
C GLY A 52 -0.43 17.37 0.89
N ALA A 53 -0.48 16.86 -0.35
CA ALA A 53 -0.78 15.45 -0.66
C ALA A 53 0.07 14.44 0.14
N CYS A 54 1.34 14.76 0.37
CA CYS A 54 2.28 13.90 1.10
C CYS A 54 1.97 13.80 2.59
N GLY A 55 1.52 14.90 3.18
CA GLY A 55 1.00 14.92 4.54
C GLY A 55 -0.29 14.08 4.62
N ALA A 56 -1.18 14.21 3.64
CA ALA A 56 -2.40 13.40 3.57
C ALA A 56 -2.12 11.90 3.48
N LEU A 57 -1.19 11.47 2.62
CA LEU A 57 -0.78 10.07 2.54
C LEU A 57 -0.16 9.55 3.84
N SER A 58 0.64 10.39 4.51
CA SER A 58 1.26 10.03 5.79
C SER A 58 0.20 9.88 6.89
N ALA A 59 -0.75 10.82 6.97
CA ALA A 59 -1.86 10.76 7.91
C ALA A 59 -2.77 9.54 7.63
N LEU A 60 -3.08 9.26 6.36
CA LEU A 60 -3.86 8.08 5.97
C LEU A 60 -3.19 6.78 6.44
N ARG A 61 -1.86 6.66 6.30
CA ARG A 61 -1.11 5.49 6.79
C ARG A 61 -1.15 5.35 8.31
N VAL A 62 -1.12 6.46 9.07
CA VAL A 62 -1.25 6.44 10.54
C VAL A 62 -2.56 5.79 10.95
N TYR A 63 -3.65 6.11 10.27
CA TYR A 63 -4.98 5.54 10.52
C TYR A 63 -5.24 4.23 9.78
N ARG A 64 -4.21 3.61 9.17
CA ARG A 64 -4.34 2.39 8.36
C ARG A 64 -5.43 2.50 7.29
N GLY A 65 -5.59 3.69 6.73
CA GLY A 65 -6.65 4.00 5.80
C GLY A 65 -6.36 3.56 4.37
N ARG A 66 -7.43 3.39 3.58
CA ARG A 66 -7.39 3.05 2.16
C ARG A 66 -8.43 3.86 1.38
N PHE A 67 -8.15 4.17 0.14
CA PHE A 67 -9.13 4.77 -0.77
C PHE A 67 -10.19 3.76 -1.16
N VAL A 68 -11.43 4.23 -1.30
CA VAL A 68 -12.58 3.39 -1.63
C VAL A 68 -13.52 4.10 -2.59
N SER A 69 -14.28 3.33 -3.37
CA SER A 69 -15.32 3.82 -4.29
C SER A 69 -16.73 3.49 -3.78
N GLU A 70 -16.95 3.70 -2.48
CA GLU A 70 -18.21 3.45 -1.80
C GLU A 70 -19.16 4.65 -1.88
N THR A 71 -20.43 4.46 -1.52
CA THR A 71 -21.40 5.55 -1.39
C THR A 71 -21.35 6.14 0.02
N ALA A 72 -21.14 7.45 0.11
CA ALA A 72 -21.25 8.22 1.35
C ALA A 72 -22.67 8.79 1.51
N ALA A 73 -23.11 9.00 2.76
CA ALA A 73 -24.38 9.69 3.03
C ALA A 73 -24.22 11.20 2.80
N LEU A 74 -23.07 11.75 3.19
CA LEU A 74 -22.66 13.12 2.89
C LEU A 74 -21.99 13.15 1.51
N ASP A 75 -22.47 14.00 0.60
CA ASP A 75 -21.83 14.17 -0.70
C ASP A 75 -20.49 14.93 -0.61
N ALA A 76 -19.71 14.90 -1.69
CA ALA A 76 -18.39 15.51 -1.73
C ALA A 76 -18.42 17.05 -1.63
N GLY A 77 -19.51 17.70 -2.06
CA GLY A 77 -19.69 19.15 -1.97
C GLY A 77 -19.95 19.59 -0.54
N ALA A 78 -20.88 18.92 0.15
CA ALA A 78 -21.15 19.11 1.56
C ALA A 78 -19.92 18.79 2.43
N ALA A 79 -19.13 17.77 2.06
CA ALA A 79 -17.85 17.48 2.69
C ALA A 79 -16.85 18.63 2.54
N ARG A 80 -16.74 19.21 1.33
CA ARG A 80 -15.90 20.39 1.06
C ARG A 80 -16.32 21.59 1.90
N GLU A 81 -17.60 21.93 1.92
CA GLU A 81 -18.13 23.03 2.74
C GLU A 81 -17.86 22.82 4.23
N ARG A 82 -18.04 21.58 4.71
CA ARG A 82 -17.74 21.24 6.10
C ARG A 82 -16.25 21.35 6.40
N ALA A 83 -15.38 20.91 5.50
CA ALA A 83 -13.93 21.05 5.64
C ALA A 83 -13.51 22.52 5.74
N ASN A 84 -14.06 23.40 4.90
CA ASN A 84 -13.78 24.84 4.95
C ASN A 84 -14.19 25.46 6.29
N ARG A 85 -15.40 25.14 6.79
CA ARG A 85 -15.85 25.62 8.11
C ARG A 85 -14.95 25.11 9.23
N VAL A 86 -14.60 23.82 9.22
CA VAL A 86 -13.71 23.24 10.23
C VAL A 86 -12.32 23.90 10.20
N ALA A 87 -11.77 24.15 9.02
CA ALA A 87 -10.50 24.86 8.88
C ALA A 87 -10.59 26.30 9.42
N ALA A 88 -11.66 27.03 9.07
CA ALA A 88 -11.88 28.38 9.56
C ALA A 88 -12.03 28.45 11.08
N GLU A 89 -12.85 27.56 11.66
CA GLU A 89 -13.05 27.45 13.11
C GLU A 89 -11.76 27.08 13.85
N TYR A 90 -11.05 26.06 13.36
CA TYR A 90 -9.86 25.52 14.05
C TYR A 90 -8.67 26.48 14.02
N TYR A 91 -8.48 27.19 12.91
CA TYR A 91 -7.36 28.12 12.72
C TYR A 91 -7.74 29.60 12.91
N ALA A 92 -8.99 29.88 13.33
CA ALA A 92 -9.54 31.23 13.47
C ALA A 92 -9.35 32.08 12.20
N LEU A 93 -9.61 31.49 11.02
CA LEU A 93 -9.60 32.19 9.74
C LEU A 93 -10.96 32.84 9.48
N PRO A 94 -11.03 33.87 8.61
CA PRO A 94 -12.30 34.38 8.09
C PRO A 94 -13.10 33.28 7.37
N ASP A 95 -14.38 33.50 7.12
CA ASP A 95 -15.13 32.60 6.23
C ASP A 95 -14.59 32.75 4.79
N GLY A 96 -14.30 31.62 4.15
CA GLY A 96 -13.69 31.58 2.82
C GLY A 96 -13.70 30.18 2.20
N ASP A 97 -13.32 30.10 0.93
CA ASP A 97 -13.06 28.82 0.26
C ASP A 97 -11.58 28.49 0.31
N TYR A 98 -11.23 27.64 1.26
CA TYR A 98 -9.86 27.16 1.48
C TYR A 98 -9.63 25.82 0.78
N ALA A 99 -10.68 25.19 0.25
CA ALA A 99 -10.57 23.87 -0.31
C ALA A 99 -9.82 23.92 -1.64
N LEU A 100 -8.90 22.97 -1.81
CA LEU A 100 -8.15 22.83 -3.03
C LEU A 100 -9.08 22.42 -4.20
N ASP A 101 -8.71 22.77 -5.42
CA ASP A 101 -9.56 22.58 -6.62
C ASP A 101 -10.02 21.13 -6.81
N GLN A 102 -9.22 20.17 -6.37
CA GLN A 102 -9.54 18.76 -6.43
C GLN A 102 -10.19 18.36 -5.10
N GLY A 103 -11.52 18.23 -5.14
CA GLY A 103 -12.36 17.99 -3.97
C GLY A 103 -12.00 16.74 -3.15
N PRO A 104 -12.70 16.50 -2.03
CA PRO A 104 -12.33 15.44 -1.09
C PRO A 104 -12.42 14.04 -1.70
N ALA A 105 -11.55 13.13 -1.27
CA ALA A 105 -11.62 11.71 -1.64
C ALA A 105 -12.16 10.85 -0.52
N LEU A 106 -12.89 9.80 -0.90
CA LEU A 106 -13.45 8.86 0.05
C LEU A 106 -12.41 7.82 0.47
N VAL A 107 -12.28 7.64 1.79
CA VAL A 107 -11.36 6.70 2.41
C VAL A 107 -12.04 5.90 3.50
N ARG A 108 -11.55 4.70 3.75
CA ARG A 108 -11.91 3.89 4.91
C ARG A 108 -10.69 3.81 5.83
N ALA A 109 -10.81 4.29 7.06
CA ALA A 109 -9.70 4.43 8.00
C ALA A 109 -10.11 4.10 9.44
N ASN A 110 -9.15 3.76 10.29
CA ASN A 110 -9.37 3.39 11.69
C ASN A 110 -8.87 4.50 12.62
N PHE A 111 -9.82 5.16 13.29
CA PHE A 111 -9.56 6.29 14.18
C PHE A 111 -9.58 5.84 15.64
N PRO A 112 -8.69 6.37 16.51
CA PRO A 112 -8.56 5.91 17.90
C PRO A 112 -9.85 5.95 18.74
N GLN A 113 -10.75 6.91 18.48
CA GLN A 113 -11.98 7.12 19.25
C GLN A 113 -13.25 6.62 18.54
N ALA A 114 -13.22 6.50 17.20
CA ALA A 114 -14.39 6.14 16.39
C ALA A 114 -14.31 4.73 15.77
N GLY A 115 -13.15 4.08 15.83
CA GLY A 115 -12.91 2.80 15.17
C GLY A 115 -12.83 2.94 13.64
N GLU A 116 -13.12 1.86 12.92
CA GLU A 116 -13.17 1.90 11.46
C GLU A 116 -14.38 2.72 10.99
N ARG A 117 -14.12 3.73 10.17
CA ARG A 117 -15.10 4.64 9.59
C ARG A 117 -14.83 4.88 8.12
N LEU A 118 -15.91 5.14 7.39
CA LEU A 118 -15.87 5.76 6.08
C LEU A 118 -15.73 7.26 6.28
N ALA A 119 -14.78 7.89 5.61
CA ALA A 119 -14.45 9.30 5.83
C ALA A 119 -14.07 10.00 4.53
N TRP A 120 -14.37 11.28 4.46
CA TRP A 120 -13.85 12.20 3.46
C TRP A 120 -12.48 12.71 3.89
N LEU A 121 -11.46 12.45 3.07
CA LEU A 121 -10.14 13.06 3.17
C LEU A 121 -10.15 14.37 2.39
N ALA A 122 -10.16 15.48 3.11
CA ALA A 122 -10.18 16.83 2.57
C ALA A 122 -8.85 17.55 2.83
N LEU A 123 -8.46 18.40 1.89
CA LEU A 123 -7.32 19.30 2.01
C LEU A 123 -7.80 20.76 1.92
N ALA A 124 -7.35 21.60 2.84
CA ALA A 124 -7.59 23.02 2.80
C ALA A 124 -6.26 23.79 2.82
N ASP A 125 -6.09 24.69 1.86
CA ASP A 125 -4.99 25.63 1.79
C ASP A 125 -5.18 26.75 2.82
N LEU A 126 -4.30 26.80 3.81
CA LEU A 126 -4.31 27.84 4.83
C LEU A 126 -3.54 29.08 4.38
N ASP A 127 -3.04 29.09 3.13
CA ASP A 127 -2.34 30.19 2.48
C ASP A 127 -3.24 30.96 1.49
N ALA A 128 -4.48 30.52 1.29
CA ALA A 128 -5.46 31.18 0.44
C ALA A 128 -5.95 32.50 1.08
N GLY A 129 -5.18 33.58 0.90
CA GLY A 129 -5.51 34.95 1.31
C GLY A 129 -4.37 35.94 1.04
N ASP A 130 -4.68 37.24 0.97
CA ASP A 130 -3.69 38.32 0.71
C ASP A 130 -2.59 38.41 1.78
N GLU A 131 -2.82 37.82 2.96
CA GLU A 131 -1.82 37.59 3.99
C GLU A 131 -1.59 36.08 4.13
N ALA A 132 -0.67 35.53 3.34
CA ALA A 132 -0.13 34.18 3.47
C ALA A 132 0.45 33.97 4.89
N ARG A 133 -0.41 33.64 5.86
CA ARG A 133 -0.06 33.63 7.30
C ARG A 133 0.58 32.33 7.74
N PHE A 134 0.31 31.23 7.04
CA PHE A 134 0.66 29.90 7.54
C PHE A 134 1.54 29.08 6.60
N GLY A 135 1.52 29.30 5.27
CA GLY A 135 2.32 28.51 4.32
C GLY A 135 2.09 26.99 4.46
N LYS A 136 0.88 26.58 4.83
CA LYS A 136 0.53 25.22 5.31
C LYS A 136 -0.79 24.76 4.73
N VAL A 137 -0.99 23.44 4.72
CA VAL A 137 -2.23 22.79 4.32
C VAL A 137 -2.83 22.06 5.52
N ALA A 138 -4.12 22.22 5.76
CA ALA A 138 -4.87 21.40 6.71
C ALA A 138 -5.35 20.12 6.02
N ILE A 139 -5.07 18.97 6.64
CA ILE A 139 -5.53 17.66 6.22
C ILE A 139 -6.60 17.22 7.20
N MET A 140 -7.81 16.98 6.71
CA MET A 140 -8.96 16.68 7.55
C MET A 140 -9.60 15.37 7.12
N PHE A 141 -9.99 14.57 8.12
CA PHE A 141 -10.81 13.39 7.96
C PHE A 141 -12.19 13.70 8.54
N LEU A 142 -13.20 13.80 7.68
CA LEU A 142 -14.59 14.05 8.08
C LEU A 142 -15.37 12.75 7.93
N ASP A 143 -16.20 12.40 8.92
CA ASP A 143 -17.05 11.21 8.82
C ASP A 143 -17.99 11.34 7.61
N ALA A 144 -18.04 10.30 6.78
CA ALA A 144 -18.84 10.27 5.57
C ALA A 144 -20.36 10.13 5.84
N GLU A 145 -20.75 9.82 7.08
CA GLU A 145 -22.15 9.72 7.51
C GLU A 145 -22.71 11.09 7.94
N ASN A 146 -21.98 11.81 8.79
CA ASN A 146 -22.50 13.01 9.47
C ASN A 146 -21.62 14.27 9.32
N GLY A 147 -20.43 14.16 8.73
CA GLY A 147 -19.50 15.27 8.55
C GLY A 147 -18.74 15.69 9.82
N ASP A 148 -18.74 14.86 10.87
CA ASP A 148 -17.96 15.12 12.08
C ASP A 148 -16.47 15.02 11.82
N LEU A 149 -15.68 15.86 12.49
CA LEU A 149 -14.23 15.79 12.39
C LEU A 149 -13.69 14.58 13.16
N LEU A 150 -13.13 13.62 12.43
CA LEU A 150 -12.51 12.41 13.00
C LEU A 150 -11.02 12.62 13.31
N ALA A 151 -10.33 13.39 12.47
CA ALA A 151 -8.92 13.73 12.65
C ALA A 151 -8.54 14.98 11.86
N LEU A 152 -7.61 15.77 12.39
CA LEU A 152 -7.03 16.94 11.75
C LEU A 152 -5.51 16.92 11.90
N HIS A 153 -4.81 17.18 10.80
CA HIS A 153 -3.36 17.31 10.75
C HIS A 153 -2.99 18.62 10.05
N THR A 154 -1.95 19.28 10.54
CA THR A 154 -1.32 20.40 9.83
C THR A 154 -0.15 19.85 9.01
N GLY A 155 -0.26 19.90 7.68
CA GLY A 155 0.84 19.57 6.77
C GLY A 155 1.82 20.74 6.61
N MET A 156 3.07 20.42 6.26
CA MET A 156 4.09 21.43 5.93
C MET A 156 4.11 21.73 4.42
N SER A 157 4.21 23.02 4.10
CA SER A 157 4.44 23.64 2.77
C SER A 157 3.28 23.56 1.77
N ALA A 158 2.56 24.66 1.61
CA ALA A 158 1.70 24.94 0.45
C ALA A 158 2.51 25.27 -0.82
N SER A 159 3.79 25.65 -0.66
CA SER A 159 4.64 26.20 -1.73
C SER A 159 5.54 25.20 -2.45
N ASP A 160 5.58 23.93 -2.04
CA ASP A 160 6.39 22.91 -2.72
C ASP A 160 5.64 21.56 -2.83
N PRO A 161 4.90 21.32 -3.93
CA PRO A 161 4.25 20.03 -4.19
C PRO A 161 5.26 18.88 -4.32
N GLN A 162 6.55 19.17 -4.48
CA GLN A 162 7.64 18.21 -4.59
C GLN A 162 8.52 18.09 -3.32
N ALA A 163 8.26 18.87 -2.25
CA ALA A 163 8.92 18.73 -0.95
C ALA A 163 8.46 17.45 -0.23
N ALA A 164 8.94 16.34 -0.79
CA ALA A 164 9.04 15.02 -0.21
C ALA A 164 7.72 14.37 0.24
N CYS A 165 6.89 14.00 -0.75
CA CYS A 165 6.53 12.59 -0.86
C CYS A 165 7.80 11.83 -1.21
N GLY A 166 8.76 11.81 -0.27
CA GLY A 166 9.68 10.71 -0.22
C GLY A 166 8.77 9.50 -0.13
N GLY A 167 8.64 8.74 -1.21
CA GLY A 167 8.66 7.31 -1.02
C GLY A 167 9.92 7.08 -0.20
N GLY A 168 9.79 7.09 1.13
CA GLY A 168 10.93 7.01 2.04
C GLY A 168 11.78 5.84 1.56
N PRO A 169 13.12 5.89 1.70
CA PRO A 169 14.02 4.87 1.17
C PRO A 169 13.38 3.53 1.48
N VAL A 170 12.93 2.83 0.42
CA VAL A 170 11.95 1.75 0.53
C VAL A 170 12.37 0.93 1.73
N SER A 171 11.62 1.04 2.85
CA SER A 171 12.14 0.55 4.12
C SER A 171 12.62 -0.88 3.89
N ARG A 172 13.71 -1.36 4.50
CA ARG A 172 14.17 -2.75 4.26
C ARG A 172 13.02 -3.76 4.33
N ARG A 173 12.00 -3.49 5.15
CA ARG A 173 10.71 -4.21 5.22
C ARG A 173 9.83 -4.06 3.97
N ALA A 174 9.68 -2.87 3.40
CA ALA A 174 8.97 -2.65 2.14
C ALA A 174 9.71 -3.25 0.92
N LEU A 175 11.05 -3.20 0.88
CA LEU A 175 11.84 -3.91 -0.15
C LEU A 175 11.66 -5.42 0.01
N LEU A 176 11.77 -5.93 1.25
CA LEU A 176 11.50 -7.33 1.50
C LEU A 176 10.07 -7.70 1.12
N ARG A 177 9.06 -6.85 1.31
CA ARG A 177 7.65 -7.12 0.96
C ARG A 177 7.41 -7.09 -0.55
N GLN A 178 7.97 -6.11 -1.24
CA GLN A 178 7.83 -5.95 -2.69
C GLN A 178 8.58 -7.04 -3.46
N TYR A 179 9.78 -7.41 -2.98
CA TYR A 179 10.60 -8.44 -3.58
C TYR A 179 10.45 -9.80 -2.92
N LEU A 180 9.65 -9.96 -1.84
CA LEU A 180 9.40 -11.27 -1.21
C LEU A 180 8.93 -12.32 -2.20
N PRO A 181 7.98 -12.02 -3.11
CA PRO A 181 7.51 -13.01 -4.09
C PRO A 181 8.65 -13.43 -5.00
N LEU A 182 9.47 -12.48 -5.43
CA LEU A 182 10.63 -12.72 -6.28
C LEU A 182 11.72 -13.52 -5.54
N LEU A 183 11.98 -13.19 -4.27
CA LEU A 183 12.97 -13.85 -3.41
C LEU A 183 12.53 -15.26 -3.00
N LEU A 184 11.24 -15.47 -2.73
CA LEU A 184 10.65 -16.78 -2.49
C LEU A 184 10.71 -17.62 -3.76
N ALA A 185 10.35 -17.06 -4.93
CA ALA A 185 10.48 -17.74 -6.21
C ALA A 185 11.95 -18.10 -6.54
N LEU A 186 12.89 -17.18 -6.31
CA LEU A 186 14.31 -17.40 -6.53
C LEU A 186 14.88 -18.45 -5.56
N GLY A 187 14.56 -18.32 -4.27
CA GLY A 187 14.95 -19.30 -3.24
C GLY A 187 14.40 -20.68 -3.54
N TYR A 188 13.17 -20.74 -4.06
CA TYR A 188 12.54 -21.98 -4.48
C TYR A 188 13.25 -22.66 -5.67
N VAL A 189 13.62 -21.88 -6.69
CA VAL A 189 14.43 -22.37 -7.83
C VAL A 189 15.78 -22.91 -7.35
N ILE A 190 16.43 -22.23 -6.39
CA ILE A 190 17.72 -22.65 -5.82
C ILE A 190 17.58 -23.99 -5.09
N VAL A 191 16.53 -24.17 -4.28
CA VAL A 191 16.27 -25.44 -3.56
C VAL A 191 16.05 -26.59 -4.53
N ILE A 192 15.29 -26.37 -5.61
CA ILE A 192 15.06 -27.39 -6.65
C ILE A 192 16.35 -27.74 -7.38
N ALA A 193 17.14 -26.73 -7.76
CA ALA A 193 18.42 -26.94 -8.45
C ALA A 193 19.42 -27.70 -7.56
N ALA A 194 19.50 -27.33 -6.27
CA ALA A 194 20.34 -28.00 -5.29
C ALA A 194 19.90 -29.45 -5.05
N GLY A 195 18.59 -29.70 -4.91
CA GLY A 195 18.03 -31.06 -4.80
C GLY A 195 18.34 -31.92 -6.03
N GLY A 196 18.26 -31.34 -7.23
CA GLY A 196 18.62 -32.00 -8.49
C GLY A 196 20.11 -32.35 -8.60
N LEU A 197 20.99 -31.44 -8.15
CA LEU A 197 22.44 -31.65 -8.07
C LEU A 197 22.82 -32.71 -7.05
N ALA A 198 22.26 -32.66 -5.84
CA ALA A 198 22.47 -33.67 -4.81
C ALA A 198 22.03 -35.06 -5.29
N ALA A 199 20.86 -35.16 -5.95
CA ALA A 199 20.38 -36.41 -6.53
C ALA A 199 21.26 -36.93 -7.68
N ARG A 200 21.90 -36.05 -8.47
CA ARG A 200 22.89 -36.46 -9.50
C ARG A 200 24.19 -36.93 -8.86
N TRP A 201 24.69 -36.20 -7.87
CA TRP A 201 25.92 -36.57 -7.16
C TRP A 201 25.77 -37.92 -6.47
N TRP A 202 24.65 -38.13 -5.78
CA TRP A 202 24.37 -39.37 -5.09
C TRP A 202 24.24 -40.56 -6.06
N ARG A 203 23.63 -40.36 -7.24
CA ARG A 203 23.62 -41.36 -8.32
C ARG A 203 25.03 -41.71 -8.80
N LYS A 204 25.86 -40.69 -9.11
CA LYS A 204 27.26 -40.92 -9.51
C LYS A 204 28.06 -41.68 -8.44
N ARG A 205 27.89 -41.32 -7.17
CA ARG A 205 28.58 -41.98 -6.04
C ARG A 205 28.14 -43.42 -5.87
N ARG A 206 26.83 -43.68 -5.99
CA ARG A 206 26.27 -45.04 -5.99
C ARG A 206 26.82 -45.87 -7.15
N ASP A 207 26.92 -45.29 -8.34
CA ASP A 207 27.45 -45.97 -9.53
C ASP A 207 28.96 -46.25 -9.40
N GLN A 208 29.74 -45.35 -8.79
CA GLN A 208 31.15 -45.60 -8.47
C GLN A 208 31.32 -46.74 -7.47
N ILE A 209 30.56 -46.73 -6.37
CA ILE A 209 30.59 -47.80 -5.35
C ILE A 209 30.26 -49.16 -5.99
N ARG A 210 29.30 -49.21 -6.93
CA ARG A 210 28.99 -50.44 -7.68
C ARG A 210 30.14 -50.94 -8.54
N ARG A 211 30.92 -50.06 -9.17
CA ARG A 211 32.06 -50.45 -10.02
C ARG A 211 33.27 -50.89 -9.20
N THR A 212 33.47 -50.34 -8.01
CA THR A 212 34.60 -50.73 -7.13
C THR A 212 34.30 -51.98 -6.32
N ALA A 213 33.03 -52.31 -6.07
CA ALA A 213 32.64 -53.51 -5.32
C ALA A 213 32.72 -54.81 -6.14
N TRP A 214 32.83 -54.72 -7.48
CA TRP A 214 33.01 -55.86 -8.39
C TRP A 214 34.01 -55.47 -9.49
N PRO A 215 35.32 -55.51 -9.20
CA PRO A 215 36.32 -55.44 -10.26
C PRO A 215 36.24 -56.75 -11.05
N ALA A 216 36.21 -56.64 -12.38
CA ALA A 216 36.34 -57.79 -13.27
C ALA A 216 37.70 -58.46 -13.12
#